data_AF-A0A8T2ABQ1-F1
#
_entry.id   AF-A0A8T2ABQ1-F1
#
_cell.length_a   1.000
_cell.length_b   1.000
_cell.length_c   1.000
_cell.angle_alpha   90.00
_cell.angle_beta   90.00
_cell.angle_gamma   90.00
#
_symmetry.space_group_name_H-M   'P 1'
#
loop_
_entity.id
_entity.type
_entity.pdbx_description
1 polymer ?
#
loop_
_entity_poly.entity_id
_entity_poly.type
_entity_poly.pdbx_seq_one_letter_code
_entity_poly.pdbx_strand_id
1 'polypeptide(L)'
;MSERIRVLDKHVKDKISDCLETLREIHEIEIQLQQSCGIDPHITTECTCDVDLWLQRWKRTRGRDLEYYTCLLGILGKACPWMKVASRISMIPPLKLVLEYKGLPPLPPVENADPSQLQALHEEHLQDELDLLEQHLCQIRVKHRFLTNQLGSKVV
;
A
#
# COMPACT_ATOMS: atom_id res chain seq x y z
N MET A 1 15.53 12.45 -10.11
CA MET A 1 14.57 12.06 -9.05
C MET A 1 14.04 13.34 -8.43
N SER A 2 12.71 13.53 -8.45
CA SER A 2 12.02 14.72 -7.91
C SER A 2 12.27 14.89 -6.42
N GLU A 3 12.28 16.13 -5.93
CA GLU A 3 12.39 16.41 -4.49
C GLU A 3 11.21 15.82 -3.72
N ARG A 4 10.01 15.85 -4.31
CA ARG A 4 8.82 15.25 -3.71
C ARG A 4 8.96 13.74 -3.50
N ILE A 5 9.57 13.03 -4.45
CA ILE A 5 9.83 11.59 -4.33
C ILE A 5 10.80 11.31 -3.18
N ARG A 6 11.82 12.15 -2.99
CA ARG A 6 12.76 12.01 -1.86
C ARG A 6 12.07 12.21 -0.50
N VAL A 7 11.16 13.18 -0.42
CA VAL A 7 10.34 13.41 0.78
C VAL A 7 9.45 12.20 1.06
N LEU A 8 8.78 11.66 0.04
CA LEU A 8 7.97 10.45 0.16
C LEU A 8 8.80 9.24 0.61
N ASP A 9 9.98 9.03 0.03
CA ASP A 9 10.89 7.96 0.42
C ASP A 9 11.31 8.06 1.89
N LYS A 10 11.55 9.28 2.37
CA LYS A 10 11.86 9.51 3.79
C LYS A 10 10.65 9.17 4.66
N HIS A 11 9.46 9.68 4.32
CA HIS A 11 8.23 9.38 5.07
C HIS A 11 7.94 7.89 5.12
N VAL A 12 8.09 7.18 4.00
CA VAL A 12 7.91 5.73 3.96
C VAL A 12 8.86 5.02 4.93
N LYS A 13 10.14 5.40 4.97
CA LYS A 13 11.11 4.81 5.91
C LYS A 13 10.70 5.04 7.36
N ASP A 14 10.31 6.25 7.69
CA ASP A 14 9.87 6.61 9.04
C ASP A 14 8.63 5.78 9.43
N LYS A 15 7.63 5.67 8.55
CA LYS A 15 6.41 4.88 8.80
C LYS A 15 6.65 3.37 8.88
N ILE A 16 7.58 2.83 8.09
CA ILE A 16 7.98 1.41 8.21
C ILE A 16 8.62 1.18 9.59
N SER A 17 9.47 2.09 10.05
CA SER A 17 10.07 2.01 11.39
C SER A 17 8.98 1.94 12.47
N ASP A 18 7.99 2.85 12.41
CA ASP A 18 6.83 2.83 13.32
C ASP A 18 6.07 1.50 13.28
N CYS A 19 5.86 0.93 12.09
CA CYS A 19 5.20 -0.37 11.94
C CYS A 19 6.00 -1.47 12.64
N LEU A 20 7.31 -1.53 12.39
CA LEU A 20 8.18 -2.57 12.95
C LEU A 20 8.29 -2.47 14.48
N GLU A 21 8.36 -1.27 15.03
CA GLU A 21 8.34 -1.05 16.48
C GLU A 21 7.02 -1.53 17.09
N THR A 22 5.88 -1.10 16.53
CA THR A 22 4.56 -1.51 17.03
C THR A 22 4.37 -3.03 16.93
N LEU A 23 4.86 -3.66 15.85
CA LEU A 23 4.78 -5.11 15.66
C LEU A 23 5.62 -5.89 16.69
N ARG A 24 6.79 -5.35 17.10
CA ARG A 24 7.58 -5.96 18.17
C ARG A 24 6.83 -5.93 19.50
N GLU A 25 6.18 -4.81 19.83
CA GLU A 25 5.37 -4.68 21.04
C GLU A 25 4.17 -5.66 21.03
N ILE A 26 3.46 -5.77 19.90
CA ILE A 26 2.38 -6.75 19.72
C ILE A 26 2.89 -8.16 19.97
N HIS A 27 4.03 -8.53 19.38
CA HIS A 27 4.60 -9.87 19.51
C HIS A 27 4.95 -10.21 20.96
N GLU A 28 5.51 -9.26 21.71
CA GLU A 28 5.80 -9.44 23.13
C GLU A 28 4.52 -9.66 23.95
N ILE A 29 3.44 -8.92 23.66
CA ILE A 29 2.14 -9.11 24.33
C ILE A 29 1.53 -10.47 23.97
N GLU A 30 1.64 -10.91 22.71
CA GLU A 30 1.17 -12.22 22.27
C GLU A 30 1.87 -13.35 23.02
N ILE A 31 3.20 -13.29 23.16
CA ILE A 31 3.97 -14.27 23.95
C ILE A 31 3.47 -14.32 25.40
N GLN A 32 3.25 -13.16 26.03
CA GLN A 32 2.76 -13.10 27.41
C GLN A 32 1.35 -13.68 27.54
N LEU A 33 0.45 -13.39 26.59
CA LEU A 33 -0.89 -13.95 26.55
C LEU A 33 -0.88 -15.47 26.31
N GLN A 34 0.01 -15.96 25.45
CA GLN A 34 0.18 -17.39 25.20
C GLN A 34 0.66 -18.12 26.46
N GLN A 35 1.64 -17.55 27.17
CA GLN A 35 2.14 -18.13 28.42
C GLN A 35 1.07 -18.11 29.53
N SER A 36 0.26 -17.05 29.59
CA SER A 36 -0.72 -16.87 30.67
C SER A 36 -2.04 -17.61 30.42
N CYS A 37 -2.43 -17.81 29.15
CA CYS A 37 -3.78 -18.25 28.79
C CYS A 37 -3.82 -19.40 27.76
N GLY A 38 -2.68 -19.81 27.20
CA GLY A 38 -2.63 -20.81 26.14
C GLY A 38 -3.29 -20.37 24.83
N ILE A 39 -3.63 -19.08 24.69
CA ILE A 39 -4.18 -18.49 23.47
C ILE A 39 -3.00 -17.92 22.69
N ASP A 40 -2.85 -18.34 21.43
CA ASP A 40 -1.87 -17.79 20.48
C ASP A 40 -2.60 -16.85 19.52
N PRO A 41 -2.61 -15.53 19.78
CA PRO A 41 -3.15 -14.58 18.82
C PRO A 41 -2.15 -14.51 17.66
N HIS A 42 -2.56 -14.88 16.45
CA HIS A 42 -1.71 -14.76 15.26
C HIS A 42 -1.71 -13.34 14.66
N ILE A 43 -1.84 -12.31 15.50
CA ILE A 43 -2.04 -10.93 15.07
C ILE A 43 -0.73 -10.35 14.53
N THR A 44 0.42 -10.63 15.16
CA THR A 44 1.73 -10.23 14.63
C THR A 44 1.92 -10.79 13.23
N THR A 45 1.66 -12.08 13.02
CA THR A 45 1.85 -12.74 11.73
C THR A 45 0.99 -12.08 10.64
N GLU A 46 -0.31 -11.90 10.90
CA GLU A 46 -1.22 -11.23 9.97
C GLU A 46 -0.70 -9.83 9.58
N CYS A 47 -0.36 -9.02 10.58
CA CYS A 47 0.08 -7.64 10.35
C CYS A 47 1.45 -7.57 9.64
N THR A 48 2.38 -8.50 9.93
CA THR A 48 3.65 -8.60 9.20
C THR A 48 3.44 -8.93 7.74
N CYS A 49 2.51 -9.84 7.41
CA CYS A 49 2.18 -10.17 6.03
C CYS A 49 1.66 -8.95 5.26
N ASP A 50 0.78 -8.15 5.87
CA ASP A 50 0.24 -6.94 5.24
C ASP A 50 1.34 -5.90 4.94
N VAL A 51 2.27 -5.69 5.87
CA VAL A 51 3.41 -4.78 5.70
C VAL A 51 4.37 -5.32 4.61
N ASP A 52 4.64 -6.62 4.58
CA ASP A 52 5.50 -7.23 3.56
C ASP A 52 4.90 -7.14 2.16
N LEU A 53 3.61 -7.43 2.02
CA LEU A 53 2.89 -7.27 0.75
C LEU A 53 2.91 -5.82 0.28
N TRP A 54 2.70 -4.88 1.21
CA TRP A 54 2.82 -3.46 0.92
C TRP A 54 4.24 -3.09 0.47
N LEU A 55 5.30 -3.57 1.14
CA LEU A 55 6.69 -3.30 0.77
C LEU A 55 7.03 -3.81 -0.64
N GLN A 56 6.55 -5.00 -1.00
CA GLN A 56 6.71 -5.54 -2.35
C GLN A 56 6.02 -4.65 -3.39
N ARG A 57 4.80 -4.20 -3.08
CA ARG A 57 4.03 -3.28 -3.92
C ARG A 57 4.71 -1.93 -4.07
N TRP A 58 5.21 -1.34 -2.99
CA TRP A 58 5.95 -0.08 -2.98
C TRP A 58 7.19 -0.14 -3.87
N LYS A 59 8.03 -1.18 -3.72
CA LYS A 59 9.22 -1.37 -4.55
C LYS A 59 8.87 -1.43 -6.03
N ARG A 60 7.81 -2.15 -6.38
CA ARG A 60 7.32 -2.23 -7.76
C ARG A 60 6.86 -0.87 -8.25
N THR A 61 6.00 -0.18 -7.51
CA THR A 61 5.44 1.12 -7.89
C THR A 61 6.52 2.19 -8.07
N ARG A 62 7.47 2.26 -7.14
CA ARG A 62 8.61 3.20 -7.19
C ARG A 62 9.52 2.97 -8.41
N GLY A 63 9.63 1.72 -8.85
CA GLY A 63 10.41 1.35 -10.04
C GLY A 63 9.62 1.30 -11.34
N ARG A 64 8.33 1.68 -11.37
CA ARG A 64 7.55 1.67 -12.61
C ARG A 64 7.98 2.80 -13.54
N ASP A 65 8.12 2.46 -14.81
CA ASP A 65 8.34 3.44 -15.87
C ASP A 65 7.12 4.34 -16.07
N LEU A 66 7.38 5.62 -16.37
CA LEU A 66 6.35 6.62 -16.67
C LEU A 66 5.46 6.22 -17.86
N GLU A 67 5.99 5.43 -18.79
CA GLU A 67 5.24 4.86 -19.92
C GLU A 67 4.02 4.04 -19.46
N TYR A 68 4.09 3.35 -18.32
CA TYR A 68 2.95 2.62 -17.77
C TYR A 68 1.77 3.55 -17.41
N TYR A 69 2.06 4.81 -17.07
CA TYR A 69 1.04 5.82 -16.75
C TYR A 69 0.42 6.43 -18.01
N THR A 70 1.03 6.28 -19.18
CA THR A 70 0.39 6.66 -20.46
C THR A 70 -0.88 5.84 -20.70
N CYS A 71 -0.91 4.58 -20.26
CA CYS A 71 -2.09 3.72 -20.30
C CYS A 71 -3.25 4.22 -19.40
N LEU A 72 -2.97 4.97 -18.32
CA LEU A 72 -3.99 5.53 -17.41
C LEU A 72 -4.70 6.77 -17.99
N LEU A 73 -3.95 7.59 -18.73
CA LEU A 73 -4.34 8.95 -19.11
C LEU A 73 -5.45 9.00 -20.17
N GLY A 74 -5.54 8.00 -21.04
CA GLY A 74 -6.48 8.04 -22.17
C GLY A 74 -7.94 7.84 -21.79
N ILE A 75 -8.24 6.82 -20.97
CA ILE A 75 -9.59 6.29 -20.82
C ILE A 75 -10.06 6.31 -19.36
N LEU A 76 -9.26 5.78 -18.42
CA LEU A 76 -9.67 5.68 -17.02
C LEU A 76 -9.60 7.03 -16.30
N GLY A 77 -8.59 7.86 -16.59
CA GLY A 77 -8.49 9.20 -16.01
C GLY A 77 -9.68 10.10 -16.37
N LYS A 78 -10.20 9.99 -17.60
CA LYS A 78 -11.37 10.75 -18.07
C LYS A 78 -12.69 10.15 -17.59
N ALA A 79 -12.81 8.83 -17.59
CA ALA A 79 -14.04 8.15 -17.17
C ALA A 79 -14.27 8.20 -15.65
N CYS A 80 -13.19 8.23 -14.85
CA CYS A 80 -13.26 8.14 -13.40
C CYS A 80 -12.35 9.17 -12.69
N PRO A 81 -12.59 10.48 -12.85
CA PRO A 81 -11.70 11.55 -12.37
C PRO A 81 -11.60 11.63 -10.84
N TRP A 82 -12.57 11.08 -10.11
CA TRP A 82 -12.62 11.05 -8.65
C TRP A 82 -11.91 9.85 -8.02
N MET A 83 -11.53 8.85 -8.84
CA MET A 83 -10.93 7.61 -8.35
C MET A 83 -9.43 7.83 -8.08
N LYS A 84 -8.89 7.29 -6.99
CA LYS A 84 -7.44 7.32 -6.71
C LYS A 84 -6.62 6.72 -7.86
N VAL A 85 -5.43 7.27 -8.11
CA VAL A 85 -4.54 6.82 -9.20
C VAL A 85 -4.13 5.37 -8.99
N ALA A 86 -3.82 4.98 -7.75
CA ALA A 86 -3.51 3.58 -7.41
C ALA A 86 -4.63 2.61 -7.80
N SER A 87 -5.88 3.01 -7.59
CA SER A 87 -7.04 2.18 -7.92
C SER A 87 -7.23 2.08 -9.43
N ARG A 88 -7.07 3.17 -10.17
CA ARG A 88 -7.09 3.15 -11.65
C ARG A 88 -6.00 2.22 -12.20
N ILE A 89 -4.81 2.24 -11.62
CA ILE A 89 -3.68 1.37 -12.00
C ILE A 89 -4.00 -0.10 -11.78
N SER A 90 -4.60 -0.42 -10.65
CA SER A 90 -4.97 -1.79 -10.30
C SER A 90 -6.00 -2.38 -11.26
N MET A 91 -6.78 -1.53 -11.95
CA MET A 91 -7.75 -1.97 -12.97
C MET A 91 -7.15 -2.21 -14.35
N ILE A 92 -5.93 -1.76 -14.64
CA ILE A 92 -5.33 -1.91 -15.98
C ILE A 92 -5.10 -3.39 -16.35
N PRO A 93 -4.45 -4.22 -15.51
CA PRO A 93 -4.24 -5.64 -15.85
C PRO A 93 -5.54 -6.41 -16.14
N PRO A 94 -6.60 -6.34 -15.31
CA PRO A 94 -7.85 -7.05 -15.62
C PRO A 94 -8.55 -6.48 -16.85
N LEU A 95 -8.50 -5.17 -17.11
CA LEU A 95 -9.02 -4.59 -18.35
C LEU A 95 -8.28 -5.12 -19.58
N LYS A 96 -6.95 -5.23 -19.51
CA LYS A 96 -6.14 -5.80 -20.59
C LYS A 96 -6.57 -7.25 -20.89
N LEU A 97 -6.73 -8.08 -19.86
CA LEU A 97 -7.21 -9.46 -20.00
C LEU A 97 -8.61 -9.52 -20.64
N VAL A 98 -9.52 -8.61 -20.26
CA VAL A 98 -10.87 -8.56 -20.85
C VAL A 98 -10.83 -8.17 -22.33
N LEU A 99 -9.98 -7.21 -22.71
CA LEU A 99 -9.81 -6.82 -24.11
C LEU A 99 -9.22 -7.97 -24.94
N GLU A 100 -8.18 -8.63 -24.43
CA GLU A 100 -7.57 -9.81 -25.05
C GLU A 100 -8.58 -10.95 -25.22
N TYR A 101 -9.37 -11.25 -24.19
CA TYR A 101 -10.41 -12.27 -24.25
C TYR A 101 -11.51 -11.95 -25.28
N LYS A 102 -11.87 -10.66 -25.42
CA LYS A 102 -12.86 -10.20 -26.40
C LYS A 102 -12.29 -10.02 -27.82
N GLY A 103 -10.99 -10.29 -28.03
CA GLY A 103 -10.31 -10.04 -29.30
C GLY A 103 -10.27 -8.56 -29.70
N LEU A 104 -10.42 -7.65 -28.73
CA LEU A 104 -10.34 -6.22 -28.96
C LEU A 104 -8.87 -5.79 -28.96
N PRO A 105 -8.49 -4.83 -29.82
CA PRO A 105 -7.11 -4.34 -29.84
C PRO A 105 -6.75 -3.74 -28.47
N PRO A 106 -5.48 -3.91 -28.04
CA PRO A 106 -5.01 -3.26 -26.82
C PRO A 106 -5.16 -1.75 -26.96
N LEU A 107 -5.40 -1.09 -25.83
CA LEU A 107 -5.47 0.37 -25.79
C LEU A 107 -4.13 0.94 -26.28
N PRO A 108 -4.13 1.83 -27.29
CA PRO A 108 -2.90 2.40 -27.77
C PRO A 108 -2.24 3.21 -26.64
N PRO A 109 -0.92 3.11 -26.47
CA PRO A 109 -0.19 4.01 -25.58
C PRO A 109 -0.44 5.45 -26.03
N VAL A 110 -0.53 6.37 -25.07
CA VAL A 110 -0.74 7.79 -25.41
C VAL A 110 0.56 8.34 -26.01
N GLU A 111 0.60 8.50 -27.33
CA GLU A 111 1.79 8.91 -28.09
C GLU A 111 2.29 10.34 -27.76
N ASN A 112 1.49 11.15 -27.06
CA ASN A 112 1.78 12.56 -26.75
C ASN A 112 1.61 12.90 -25.26
N ALA A 113 1.82 11.95 -24.34
CA ALA A 113 1.69 12.25 -22.93
C ALA A 113 2.80 13.22 -22.48
N ASP A 114 2.40 14.38 -21.93
CA ASP A 114 3.33 15.35 -21.36
C ASP A 114 4.12 14.69 -20.22
N PRO A 115 5.46 14.63 -20.28
CA PRO A 115 6.30 14.07 -19.21
C PRO A 115 5.99 14.64 -17.84
N SER A 116 5.58 15.92 -17.77
CA SER A 116 5.22 16.60 -16.52
C SER A 116 3.95 16.02 -15.90
N GLN A 117 2.95 15.70 -16.73
CA GLN A 117 1.71 15.06 -16.29
C GLN A 117 1.94 13.61 -15.84
N LEU A 118 2.79 12.87 -16.55
CA LEU A 118 3.18 11.52 -16.16
C LEU A 118 3.90 11.53 -14.80
N GLN A 119 4.80 12.48 -14.61
CA GLN A 119 5.49 12.65 -13.34
C GLN A 119 4.53 13.00 -12.20
N ALA A 120 3.56 13.89 -12.43
CA ALA A 120 2.54 14.23 -11.44
C ALA A 120 1.69 13.01 -11.05
N LEU A 121 1.27 12.19 -12.02
CA LEU A 121 0.53 10.95 -11.75
C LEU A 121 1.37 9.91 -11.02
N HIS A 122 2.67 9.82 -11.31
CA HIS A 122 3.57 8.94 -10.59
C HIS A 122 3.73 9.37 -9.13
N GLU A 123 3.92 10.66 -8.89
CA GLU A 123 3.97 11.23 -7.54
C GLU A 123 2.66 11.03 -6.77
N GLU A 124 1.51 11.19 -7.44
CA GLU A 124 0.19 10.92 -6.85
C GLU A 124 -0.01 9.44 -6.53
N HIS A 125 0.41 8.53 -7.40
CA HIS A 125 0.37 7.09 -7.12
C HIS A 125 1.25 6.73 -5.92
N LEU A 126 2.44 7.30 -5.80
CA LEU A 126 3.30 7.09 -4.63
C LEU A 126 2.66 7.65 -3.35
N GLN A 127 1.98 8.79 -3.44
CA GLN A 127 1.21 9.32 -2.31
C GLN A 127 0.08 8.37 -1.90
N ASP A 128 -0.68 7.84 -2.86
CA ASP A 128 -1.75 6.87 -2.58
C ASP A 128 -1.23 5.60 -1.87
N GLU A 129 -0.04 5.10 -2.25
CA GLU A 129 0.60 3.97 -1.59
C GLU A 129 1.06 4.33 -0.16
N LEU A 130 1.56 5.54 0.06
CA LEU A 130 1.89 6.03 1.40
C LEU A 130 0.64 6.14 2.28
N ASP A 131 -0.47 6.68 1.77
CA ASP A 131 -1.73 6.75 2.50
C ASP A 131 -2.21 5.35 2.94
N LEU A 132 -2.02 4.34 2.08
CA LEU A 132 -2.35 2.94 2.40
C LEU A 132 -1.46 2.39 3.52
N LEU A 133 -0.16 2.73 3.53
CA LEU A 133 0.72 2.36 4.64
C LEU A 133 0.27 2.99 5.95
N GLU A 134 -0.14 4.26 5.93
CA GLU A 134 -0.65 4.94 7.12
C GLU A 134 -1.93 4.28 7.64
N GLN A 135 -2.80 3.82 6.74
CA GLN A 135 -3.97 3.04 7.09
C GLN A 135 -3.59 1.71 7.77
N HIS A 136 -2.63 0.96 7.20
CA HIS A 136 -2.14 -0.28 7.82
C HIS A 136 -1.56 -0.01 9.21
N LEU A 137 -0.72 1.03 9.36
CA LEU A 137 -0.17 1.43 10.65
C LEU A 137 -1.27 1.77 11.67
N CYS A 138 -2.33 2.45 11.23
CA CYS A 138 -3.49 2.74 12.08
C CYS A 138 -4.15 1.45 12.57
N GLN A 139 -4.38 0.47 11.69
CA GLN A 139 -4.96 -0.83 12.05
C GLN A 139 -4.06 -1.61 13.00
N ILE A 140 -2.74 -1.63 12.77
CA ILE A 140 -1.76 -2.25 13.67
C ILE A 140 -1.84 -1.61 15.06
N ARG A 141 -1.89 -0.28 15.15
CA ARG A 141 -2.02 0.44 16.44
C ARG A 141 -3.33 0.14 17.17
N VAL A 142 -4.43 -0.03 16.44
CA VAL A 142 -5.72 -0.44 17.03
C VAL A 142 -5.63 -1.86 17.59
N LYS A 143 -5.07 -2.79 16.83
CA LYS A 143 -4.83 -4.19 17.25
C LYS A 143 -3.90 -4.25 18.47
N HIS A 144 -2.83 -3.46 18.48
CA HIS A 144 -1.94 -3.31 19.62
C HIS A 144 -2.70 -2.90 20.89
N ARG A 145 -3.43 -1.78 20.83
CA ARG A 145 -4.21 -1.28 21.98
C ARG A 145 -5.21 -2.32 22.50
N PHE A 146 -5.85 -3.05 21.60
CA PHE A 146 -6.77 -4.12 21.98
C PHE A 146 -6.08 -5.23 22.77
N LEU A 147 -4.92 -5.70 22.32
CA LEU A 147 -4.13 -6.71 23.03
C LEU A 147 -3.60 -6.20 24.37
N THR A 148 -3.09 -4.97 24.43
CA THR A 148 -2.65 -4.34 25.69
C THR A 148 -3.77 -4.33 26.73
N ASN A 149 -4.99 -3.95 26.32
CA ASN A 149 -6.16 -3.95 27.20
C ASN A 149 -6.54 -5.36 27.66
N GLN A 150 -6.47 -6.36 26.77
CA GLN A 150 -6.73 -7.75 27.15
C GLN A 150 -5.74 -8.24 28.21
N LEU A 151 -4.44 -7.98 28.01
CA LEU A 151 -3.42 -8.35 28.97
C LEU A 151 -3.67 -7.66 30.32
N GLY A 152 -3.91 -6.34 30.33
CA GLY A 152 -4.19 -5.58 31.55
C GLY A 152 -5.42 -6.06 32.32
N SER A 153 -6.47 -6.51 31.63
CA SER A 153 -7.66 -7.07 32.26
C SER A 153 -7.44 -8.43 32.95
N LYS A 154 -6.36 -9.14 32.62
CA LYS A 154 -6.03 -10.46 33.16
C LYS A 154 -4.98 -10.44 34.27
N VAL A 155 -4.31 -9.30 34.48
CA VAL A 155 -3.31 -9.10 35.53
C VAL A 155 -3.96 -8.67 36.86
N VAL A 156 -5.31 -8.77 36.98
CA VAL A 156 -6.09 -8.48 38.19
C VAL A 156 -6.51 -9.76 38.90
#